data_AF-A0A9P7VT00-F1
#
_entry.id   AF-A0A9P7VT00-F1
#
_cell.length_a   1.000
_cell.length_b   1.000
_cell.length_c   1.000
_cell.angle_alpha   90.00
_cell.angle_beta   90.00
_cell.angle_gamma   90.00
#
_symmetry.space_group_name_H-M   'P 1'
#
loop_
_entity.id
_entity.type
_entity.pdbx_description
1 polymer ?
#
loop_
_entity_poly.entity_id
_entity_poly.type
_entity_poly.pdbx_seq_one_letter_code
_entity_poly.pdbx_strand_id
1 'polypeptide(L)'
;MFEQYIPLGSVGYIDPFSKKFVILFNAINPASSTEPRINRIPSLLEDGQTKLVMDPKYSPSPAWDYEYKKSDILRKLGAWTQGRSVYSIPFACNIEEQLYLGLGRAISQELVGDQFENWLSEHQQTITDVFGDHHPYIRKHLELVTTTVDSSQYVWFVLLALTFSTEVTSYFYFQVDRQASHNPGRPWGKIKPPKGHTHPKPMFLSWDHISTVGQSPMTVQIRCHFIM
;
A
#
# COMPACT_ATOMS: atom_id res chain seq x y z
N MET A 1 -1.40 -13.51 -1.34
CA MET A 1 -1.19 -12.10 -1.74
C MET A 1 -2.40 -11.64 -2.55
N PHE A 2 -2.87 -10.41 -2.35
CA PHE A 2 -4.03 -9.85 -3.06
C PHE A 2 -3.61 -9.29 -4.42
N GLU A 3 -3.39 -10.16 -5.41
CA GLU A 3 -3.23 -9.74 -6.81
C GLU A 3 -4.62 -9.42 -7.39
N GLN A 4 -5.09 -8.19 -7.18
CA GLN A 4 -6.36 -7.70 -7.68
C GLN A 4 -6.27 -6.21 -8.02
N TYR A 5 -6.68 -5.84 -9.24
CA TYR A 5 -6.93 -4.44 -9.58
C TYR A 5 -8.18 -3.96 -8.84
N ILE A 6 -8.04 -2.95 -7.98
CA ILE A 6 -9.13 -2.35 -7.22
C ILE A 6 -9.14 -0.84 -7.55
N PRO A 7 -10.17 -0.35 -8.26
CA PRO A 7 -10.29 1.06 -8.60
C PRO A 7 -10.33 1.97 -7.36
N LEU A 8 -9.77 3.18 -7.49
CA LEU A 8 -9.97 4.24 -6.51
C LEU A 8 -11.48 4.54 -6.37
N GLY A 9 -11.93 4.82 -5.14
CA GLY A 9 -13.34 5.05 -4.83
C GLY A 9 -14.18 3.78 -4.75
N SER A 10 -13.62 2.58 -4.92
CA SER A 10 -14.36 1.33 -4.70
C SER A 10 -14.88 1.25 -3.27
N VAL A 11 -16.17 0.94 -3.13
CA VAL A 11 -16.81 0.57 -1.87
C VAL A 11 -16.99 -0.94 -1.86
N GLY A 12 -16.60 -1.59 -0.77
CA GLY A 12 -16.54 -3.05 -0.72
C GLY A 12 -16.14 -3.61 0.63
N TYR A 13 -15.67 -4.85 0.63
CA TYR A 13 -15.15 -5.54 1.82
C TYR A 13 -14.11 -6.58 1.44
N ILE A 14 -13.17 -6.88 2.35
CA ILE A 14 -12.29 -8.04 2.20
C ILE A 14 -13.06 -9.31 2.57
N ASP A 15 -13.26 -10.20 1.60
CA ASP A 15 -13.90 -11.49 1.87
C ASP A 15 -12.98 -12.38 2.73
N PRO A 16 -13.47 -12.86 3.90
CA PRO A 16 -12.62 -13.50 4.90
C PRO A 16 -12.11 -14.89 4.48
N PHE A 17 -12.72 -15.53 3.47
CA PHE A 17 -12.30 -16.85 3.00
C PHE A 17 -11.33 -16.76 1.83
N SER A 18 -11.74 -16.08 0.75
CA SER A 18 -10.95 -15.96 -0.49
C SER A 18 -9.77 -15.01 -0.35
N LYS A 19 -9.77 -14.12 0.65
CA LYS A 19 -8.79 -13.03 0.81
C LYS A 19 -8.68 -12.23 -0.49
N LYS A 20 -9.83 -11.73 -0.96
CA LYS A 20 -9.98 -10.82 -2.09
C LYS A 20 -10.93 -9.67 -1.72
N PHE A 21 -10.78 -8.52 -2.37
CA PHE A 21 -11.66 -7.39 -2.13
C PHE A 21 -12.90 -7.49 -3.03
N VAL A 22 -14.07 -7.61 -2.43
CA VAL A 22 -15.34 -7.66 -3.16
C VAL A 22 -15.84 -6.23 -3.36
N ILE A 23 -15.75 -5.75 -4.61
CA ILE A 23 -16.25 -4.43 -5.01
C ILE A 23 -17.77 -4.50 -5.17
N LEU A 24 -18.49 -3.59 -4.52
CA LEU A 24 -19.95 -3.47 -4.62
C LEU A 24 -20.33 -2.38 -5.64
N PHE A 25 -19.69 -1.21 -5.54
CA PHE A 25 -19.87 -0.08 -6.46
C PHE A 25 -18.71 0.93 -6.32
N ASN A 26 -18.74 2.02 -7.08
CA ASN A 26 -17.75 3.10 -7.06
C ASN A 26 -18.35 4.39 -6.47
N ALA A 27 -17.84 4.88 -5.34
CA ALA A 27 -18.25 6.12 -4.69
C ALA A 27 -17.96 7.40 -5.49
N ILE A 28 -16.98 7.38 -6.40
CA ILE A 28 -16.68 8.51 -7.30
C ILE A 28 -17.79 8.68 -8.34
N ASN A 29 -18.44 7.58 -8.75
CA ASN A 29 -19.56 7.60 -9.69
C ASN A 29 -20.61 6.52 -9.34
N PRO A 30 -21.45 6.74 -8.30
CA PRO A 30 -22.44 5.75 -7.87
C PRO A 30 -23.47 5.43 -8.97
N ALA A 31 -23.77 6.40 -9.84
CA ALA A 31 -24.64 6.25 -11.00
C ALA A 31 -24.12 5.28 -12.08
N SER A 32 -22.86 4.83 -12.00
CA SER A 32 -22.33 3.74 -12.82
C SER A 32 -22.71 2.34 -12.33
N SER A 33 -23.37 2.23 -11.16
CA SER A 33 -23.86 0.96 -10.63
C SER A 33 -25.01 0.39 -11.46
N THR A 34 -25.06 -0.94 -11.56
CA THR A 34 -26.19 -1.67 -12.15
C THR A 34 -27.40 -1.77 -11.21
N GLU A 35 -27.24 -1.34 -9.95
CA GLU A 35 -28.29 -1.36 -8.92
C GLU A 35 -28.91 0.04 -8.75
N PRO A 36 -30.14 0.28 -9.22
CA PRO A 36 -30.74 1.62 -9.25
C PRO A 36 -30.89 2.31 -7.90
N ARG A 37 -30.89 1.56 -6.79
CA ARG A 37 -30.92 2.13 -5.42
C ARG A 37 -29.61 2.84 -5.06
N ILE A 38 -28.47 2.35 -5.57
CA ILE A 38 -27.15 2.96 -5.39
C ILE A 38 -26.99 4.22 -6.24
N ASN A 39 -27.65 4.30 -7.39
CA ASN A 39 -27.60 5.47 -8.29
C ASN A 39 -28.20 6.75 -7.67
N ARG A 40 -28.81 6.65 -6.48
CA ARG A 40 -29.33 7.78 -5.68
C ARG A 40 -28.35 8.29 -4.63
N ILE A 41 -27.26 7.57 -4.39
CA ILE A 41 -26.19 8.00 -3.47
C ILE A 41 -25.39 9.09 -4.19
N PRO A 42 -25.19 10.28 -3.58
CA PRO A 42 -24.41 11.35 -4.19
C PRO A 42 -22.95 10.92 -4.41
N SER A 43 -22.30 11.51 -5.41
CA SER A 43 -20.87 11.25 -5.63
C SER A 43 -20.06 11.76 -4.44
N LEU A 44 -19.06 11.00 -4.02
CA LEU A 44 -18.10 11.43 -3.00
C LEU A 44 -17.33 12.72 -3.39
N LEU A 45 -17.35 13.10 -4.67
CA LEU A 45 -16.75 14.33 -5.19
C LEU A 45 -17.75 15.51 -5.34
N GLU A 46 -19.06 15.28 -5.11
CA GLU A 46 -20.13 16.21 -5.52
C GLU A 46 -20.04 17.57 -4.82
N ASP A 47 -19.77 17.58 -3.52
CA ASP A 47 -19.63 18.82 -2.72
C ASP A 47 -18.26 19.51 -2.87
N GLY A 48 -17.34 18.96 -3.67
CA GLY A 48 -16.01 19.53 -3.93
C GLY A 48 -15.05 19.57 -2.73
N GLN A 49 -15.48 19.08 -1.56
CA GLN A 49 -14.66 18.93 -0.35
C GLN A 49 -13.61 17.81 -0.52
N THR A 50 -14.01 16.70 -1.14
CA THR A 50 -13.11 15.66 -1.62
C THR A 50 -12.55 16.00 -3.00
N LYS A 51 -11.27 15.76 -3.23
CA LYS A 51 -10.61 15.95 -4.53
C LYS A 51 -9.79 14.72 -4.92
N LEU A 52 -9.84 14.39 -6.22
CA LEU A 52 -8.90 13.46 -6.83
C LEU A 52 -7.55 14.16 -7.01
N VAL A 53 -6.49 13.62 -6.40
CA VAL A 53 -5.10 14.00 -6.61
C VAL A 53 -4.37 12.85 -7.26
N MET A 54 -3.51 13.14 -8.23
CA MET A 54 -2.64 12.16 -8.88
C MET A 54 -1.19 12.63 -8.80
N ASP A 55 -0.32 11.81 -8.24
CA ASP A 55 1.13 12.02 -8.32
C ASP A 55 1.76 11.01 -9.31
N PRO A 56 2.03 11.44 -10.56
CA PRO A 56 2.66 10.59 -11.57
C PRO A 56 4.17 10.37 -11.33
N LYS A 57 4.73 10.94 -10.25
CA LYS A 57 6.12 10.77 -9.82
C LYS A 57 6.20 10.23 -8.39
N TYR A 58 5.12 9.60 -7.91
CA TYR A 58 5.06 9.05 -6.57
C TYR A 58 6.18 8.03 -6.37
N SER A 59 7.08 8.36 -5.44
CA SER A 59 8.17 7.48 -5.04
C SER A 59 8.52 7.79 -3.59
N PRO A 60 8.62 6.78 -2.71
CA PRO A 60 9.30 6.99 -1.43
C PRO A 60 10.73 7.47 -1.73
N SER A 61 11.22 8.46 -0.96
CA SER A 61 12.53 9.06 -1.22
C SER A 61 13.62 8.36 -0.39
N PRO A 62 14.71 7.83 -1.01
CA PRO A 62 15.00 7.79 -2.44
C PRO A 62 14.26 6.70 -3.21
N ALA A 63 13.93 7.00 -4.47
CA ALA A 63 13.49 6.03 -5.46
C ALA A 63 14.52 4.89 -5.62
N TRP A 64 14.04 3.68 -5.88
CA TRP A 64 14.90 2.49 -5.94
C TRP A 64 15.83 2.47 -7.14
N ASP A 65 15.36 3.08 -8.22
CA ASP A 65 16.05 3.31 -9.48
C ASP A 65 16.88 4.61 -9.47
N TYR A 66 17.01 5.30 -8.34
CA TYR A 66 17.73 6.57 -8.26
C TYR A 66 19.20 6.40 -8.65
N GLU A 67 19.53 6.87 -9.85
CA GLU A 67 20.90 6.93 -10.36
C GLU A 67 21.72 7.99 -9.62
N TYR A 68 22.40 7.54 -8.56
CA TYR A 68 23.32 8.39 -7.79
C TYR A 68 24.42 8.99 -8.67
N LYS A 69 24.32 10.30 -8.90
CA LYS A 69 25.29 11.10 -9.65
C LYS A 69 26.56 11.31 -8.82
N LYS A 70 27.65 11.73 -9.46
CA LYS A 70 28.90 12.07 -8.74
C LYS A 70 28.66 13.15 -7.67
N SER A 71 27.80 14.13 -7.97
CA SER A 71 27.38 15.26 -7.14
C SER A 71 26.69 14.91 -5.81
N ASP A 72 26.20 13.69 -5.60
CA ASP A 72 25.30 13.36 -4.48
C ASP A 72 26.07 13.09 -3.17
N ILE A 73 27.02 13.97 -2.87
CA ILE A 73 28.02 13.85 -1.80
C ILE A 73 27.34 13.75 -0.43
N LEU A 74 26.35 14.61 -0.14
CA LEU A 74 25.64 14.61 1.14
C LEU A 74 24.87 13.29 1.39
N ARG A 75 24.22 12.73 0.36
CA ARG A 75 23.53 11.42 0.47
C ARG A 75 24.52 10.27 0.67
N LYS A 76 25.68 10.31 -0.01
CA LYS A 76 26.76 9.32 0.17
C LYS A 76 27.37 9.39 1.56
N LEU A 77 27.64 10.60 2.05
CA LEU A 77 28.18 10.83 3.40
C LEU A 77 27.18 10.35 4.47
N GLY A 78 25.90 10.68 4.35
CA GLY A 78 24.87 10.25 5.30
C GLY A 78 24.62 8.74 5.33
N ALA A 79 24.80 8.04 4.21
CA ALA A 79 24.77 6.57 4.21
C ALA A 79 26.05 5.99 4.85
N TRP A 80 27.21 6.60 4.59
CA TRP A 80 28.50 6.17 5.15
C TRP A 80 28.59 6.38 6.66
N THR A 81 28.11 7.51 7.22
CA THR A 81 28.09 7.75 8.67
C THR A 81 27.15 6.77 9.40
N GLN A 82 26.06 6.37 8.76
CA GLN A 82 25.17 5.29 9.22
C GLN A 82 25.74 3.88 8.91
N GLY A 83 26.88 3.82 8.23
CA GLY A 83 27.58 2.60 7.81
C GLY A 83 26.71 1.64 7.00
N ARG A 84 25.83 2.18 6.15
CA ARG A 84 24.97 1.45 5.20
C ARG A 84 25.36 1.78 3.76
N SER A 85 24.85 1.00 2.81
CA SER A 85 24.92 1.36 1.39
C SER A 85 24.00 2.54 1.11
N VAL A 86 24.31 3.40 0.13
CA VAL A 86 23.34 4.40 -0.36
C VAL A 86 22.10 3.73 -0.97
N TYR A 87 22.23 2.47 -1.42
CA TYR A 87 21.15 1.61 -1.92
C TYR A 87 20.45 0.81 -0.81
N SER A 88 20.73 1.13 0.47
CA SER A 88 20.02 0.60 1.64
C SER A 88 18.93 1.59 2.03
N ILE A 89 17.70 1.27 1.66
CA ILE A 89 16.50 2.09 1.89
C ILE A 89 15.90 1.68 3.23
N PRO A 90 15.60 2.60 4.16
CA PRO A 90 14.98 2.27 5.44
C PRO A 90 13.51 1.89 5.22
N PHE A 91 13.05 0.82 5.86
CA PHE A 91 11.69 0.28 5.69
C PHE A 91 10.83 0.42 6.93
N ALA A 92 11.37 0.00 8.08
CA ALA A 92 10.63 -0.09 9.33
C ALA A 92 11.46 0.45 10.49
N CYS A 93 10.80 1.10 11.44
CA CYS A 93 11.34 1.45 12.74
C CYS A 93 10.34 0.98 13.81
N ASN A 94 10.70 -0.08 14.53
CA ASN A 94 10.16 -0.48 15.84
C ASN A 94 8.66 -0.24 16.11
N ILE A 95 7.77 -0.66 15.22
CA ILE A 95 6.31 -0.71 15.47
C ILE A 95 5.82 -2.13 15.17
N GLU A 96 5.04 -2.68 16.08
CA GLU A 96 4.54 -4.06 16.02
C GLU A 96 3.51 -4.26 14.89
N GLU A 97 3.50 -5.47 14.31
CA GLU A 97 2.44 -5.99 13.43
C GLU A 97 2.10 -5.17 12.17
N GLN A 98 3.03 -4.34 11.71
CA GLN A 98 2.84 -3.55 10.48
C GLN A 98 3.23 -4.31 9.20
N LEU A 99 2.37 -4.15 8.18
CA LEU A 99 2.71 -4.39 6.78
C LEU A 99 3.44 -3.17 6.23
N TYR A 100 4.71 -3.34 5.88
CA TYR A 100 5.52 -2.35 5.21
C TYR A 100 5.52 -2.60 3.71
N LEU A 101 4.99 -1.64 2.94
CA LEU A 101 5.07 -1.62 1.48
C LEU A 101 6.17 -0.65 1.05
N GLY A 102 7.21 -1.19 0.44
CA GLY A 102 8.19 -0.40 -0.30
C GLY A 102 7.86 -0.42 -1.79
N LEU A 103 8.13 0.70 -2.46
CA LEU A 103 7.83 0.94 -3.87
C LEU A 103 9.04 1.55 -4.59
N GLY A 104 9.27 1.15 -5.84
CA GLY A 104 10.13 1.84 -6.78
C GLY A 104 9.42 3.06 -7.38
N ARG A 105 9.52 3.25 -8.70
CA ARG A 105 8.65 4.21 -9.39
C ARG A 105 7.20 3.75 -9.29
N ALA A 106 6.32 4.66 -8.92
CA ALA A 106 4.90 4.41 -8.86
C ALA A 106 4.09 5.62 -9.34
N ILE A 107 2.82 5.39 -9.63
CA ILE A 107 1.81 6.43 -9.76
C ILE A 107 0.87 6.25 -8.58
N SER A 108 0.65 7.30 -7.79
CA SER A 108 -0.42 7.29 -6.80
C SER A 108 -1.62 8.07 -7.31
N GLN A 109 -2.81 7.59 -6.95
CA GLN A 109 -4.04 8.36 -7.02
C GLN A 109 -4.64 8.36 -5.62
N GLU A 110 -5.07 9.52 -5.14
CA GLU A 110 -5.56 9.71 -3.78
C GLU A 110 -6.83 10.55 -3.83
N LEU A 111 -7.83 10.13 -3.07
CA LEU A 111 -8.92 10.99 -2.66
C LEU A 111 -8.45 11.76 -1.44
N VAL A 112 -8.34 13.08 -1.57
CA VAL A 112 -7.92 13.98 -0.48
C VAL A 112 -9.14 14.78 -0.03
N GLY A 113 -9.45 14.67 1.25
CA GLY A 113 -10.62 15.26 1.91
C GLY A 113 -10.75 14.74 3.34
N ASP A 114 -11.75 15.20 4.08
CA ASP A 114 -12.06 14.80 5.45
C ASP A 114 -13.45 14.15 5.60
N GLN A 115 -14.27 14.14 4.54
CA GLN A 115 -15.65 13.64 4.58
C GLN A 115 -15.82 12.14 4.32
N PHE A 116 -14.74 11.35 4.21
CA PHE A 116 -14.81 9.92 3.85
C PHE A 116 -15.66 9.10 4.82
N GLU A 117 -15.43 9.29 6.12
CA GLU A 117 -16.12 8.56 7.19
C GLU A 117 -17.58 9.02 7.30
N ASN A 118 -17.83 10.33 7.15
CA ASN A 118 -19.18 10.90 7.14
C ASN A 118 -20.02 10.36 5.97
N TRP A 119 -19.53 10.47 4.74
CA TRP A 119 -20.22 9.98 3.53
C TRP A 119 -20.49 8.47 3.60
N LEU A 120 -19.52 7.69 4.09
CA LEU A 120 -19.69 6.23 4.21
C LEU A 120 -20.71 5.88 5.31
N SER A 121 -20.71 6.60 6.43
CA SER A 121 -21.66 6.45 7.54
C SER A 121 -23.10 6.82 7.13
N GLU A 122 -23.28 7.99 6.51
CA GLU A 122 -24.58 8.49 6.02
C GLU A 122 -25.25 7.54 5.01
N HIS A 123 -24.47 6.72 4.31
CA HIS A 123 -24.96 5.81 3.28
C HIS A 123 -24.87 4.33 3.66
N GLN A 124 -24.27 3.99 4.81
CA GLN A 124 -24.05 2.61 5.27
C GLN A 124 -25.35 1.80 5.33
N GLN A 125 -26.44 2.39 5.81
CA GLN A 125 -27.75 1.72 5.89
C GLN A 125 -28.27 1.35 4.48
N THR A 126 -28.28 2.31 3.55
CA THR A 126 -28.68 2.09 2.16
C THR A 126 -27.84 0.99 1.49
N ILE A 127 -26.51 1.03 1.68
CA ILE A 127 -25.60 0.02 1.14
C ILE A 127 -25.89 -1.36 1.74
N THR A 128 -26.20 -1.42 3.04
CA THR A 128 -26.52 -2.65 3.77
C THR A 128 -27.86 -3.24 3.37
N ASP A 129 -28.89 -2.42 3.17
CA ASP A 129 -30.23 -2.85 2.72
C ASP A 129 -30.24 -3.29 1.25
N VAL A 130 -29.29 -2.80 0.47
CA VAL A 130 -29.13 -3.16 -0.94
C VAL A 130 -28.38 -4.48 -1.11
N PHE A 131 -27.22 -4.62 -0.46
CA PHE A 131 -26.28 -5.72 -0.71
C PHE A 131 -26.22 -6.78 0.39
N GLY A 132 -26.68 -6.47 1.61
CA GLY A 132 -26.35 -7.24 2.82
C GLY A 132 -26.86 -8.67 2.87
N ASP A 133 -27.89 -9.01 2.10
CA ASP A 133 -28.40 -10.39 2.00
C ASP A 133 -27.52 -11.28 1.09
N HIS A 134 -26.87 -10.69 0.09
CA HIS A 134 -25.92 -11.37 -0.79
C HIS A 134 -24.47 -11.26 -0.27
N HIS A 135 -24.18 -10.21 0.49
CA HIS A 135 -22.85 -9.87 1.02
C HIS A 135 -22.91 -9.65 2.54
N PRO A 136 -23.16 -10.69 3.36
CA PRO A 136 -23.43 -10.54 4.81
C PRO A 136 -22.26 -9.94 5.61
N TYR A 137 -21.05 -9.92 5.06
CA TYR A 137 -19.86 -9.34 5.71
C TYR A 137 -19.87 -7.81 5.77
N ILE A 138 -20.60 -7.11 4.90
CA ILE A 138 -20.68 -5.64 4.90
C ILE A 138 -21.32 -5.09 6.18
N ARG A 139 -22.13 -5.92 6.87
CA ARG A 139 -22.72 -5.63 8.18
C ARG A 139 -21.69 -5.59 9.32
N LYS A 140 -20.42 -5.96 9.04
CA LYS A 140 -19.30 -5.95 9.99
C LYS A 140 -18.14 -5.10 9.51
N HIS A 141 -17.82 -5.19 8.22
CA HIS A 141 -16.70 -4.48 7.60
C HIS A 141 -17.14 -3.95 6.23
N LEU A 142 -17.28 -2.64 6.15
CA LEU A 142 -17.47 -1.91 4.89
C LEU A 142 -16.27 -0.96 4.74
N GLU A 143 -15.62 -1.02 3.60
CA GLU A 143 -14.36 -0.32 3.31
C GLU A 143 -14.52 0.59 2.09
N LEU A 144 -13.91 1.77 2.15
CA LEU A 144 -13.76 2.71 1.03
C LEU A 144 -12.29 2.83 0.64
N VAL A 145 -12.02 2.65 -0.66
CA VAL A 145 -10.68 2.72 -1.25
C VAL A 145 -10.31 4.17 -1.56
N THR A 146 -9.65 4.85 -0.61
CA THR A 146 -9.30 6.29 -0.70
C THR A 146 -7.95 6.57 -1.35
N THR A 147 -7.12 5.55 -1.56
CA THR A 147 -5.82 5.67 -2.26
C THR A 147 -5.68 4.48 -3.20
N THR A 148 -4.94 4.64 -4.30
CA THR A 148 -4.39 3.53 -5.10
C THR A 148 -2.94 3.83 -5.42
N VAL A 149 -2.13 2.77 -5.53
CA VAL A 149 -0.75 2.90 -6.00
C VAL A 149 -0.47 1.83 -7.05
N ASP A 150 -0.07 2.28 -8.23
CA ASP A 150 0.32 1.42 -9.33
C ASP A 150 1.86 1.40 -9.46
N SER A 151 2.45 0.20 -9.42
CA SER A 151 3.90 0.03 -9.57
C SER A 151 4.25 -1.35 -10.12
N SER A 152 5.19 -1.39 -11.06
CA SER A 152 5.85 -2.62 -11.52
C SER A 152 7.04 -3.05 -10.65
N GLN A 153 7.28 -2.34 -9.54
CA GLN A 153 8.44 -2.52 -8.67
C GLN A 153 8.01 -2.32 -7.22
N TYR A 154 7.62 -3.40 -6.53
CA TYR A 154 7.24 -3.33 -5.13
C TYR A 154 7.87 -4.47 -4.32
N VAL A 155 7.94 -4.28 -3.01
CA VAL A 155 8.33 -5.30 -2.04
C VAL A 155 7.54 -5.04 -0.77
N TRP A 156 6.79 -6.05 -0.36
CA TRP A 156 6.07 -6.03 0.89
C TRP A 156 6.82 -6.83 1.97
N PHE A 157 6.59 -6.48 3.23
CA PHE A 157 7.26 -7.07 4.38
C PHE A 157 6.31 -6.98 5.57
N VAL A 158 5.97 -8.10 6.20
CA VAL A 158 5.17 -8.11 7.44
C VAL A 158 6.10 -8.34 8.63
N LEU A 159 6.02 -7.45 9.61
CA LEU A 159 6.79 -7.55 10.84
C LEU A 159 5.95 -8.18 11.96
N LEU A 160 5.99 -9.51 12.06
CA LEU A 160 5.28 -10.24 13.12
C LEU A 160 6.08 -10.19 14.43
N ALA A 161 5.68 -9.26 15.31
CA ALA A 161 6.13 -9.02 16.69
C ALA A 161 7.66 -8.77 16.90
N LEU A 162 7.99 -7.58 17.42
CA LEU A 162 9.32 -7.26 17.94
C LEU A 162 9.29 -7.16 19.48
N THR A 163 9.73 -8.21 20.17
CA THR A 163 10.07 -8.11 21.60
C THR A 163 11.46 -7.49 21.76
N PHE A 164 11.54 -6.16 21.62
CA PHE A 164 12.74 -5.39 21.97
C PHE A 164 12.64 -4.77 23.35
N SER A 165 13.52 -5.20 24.26
CA SER A 165 13.95 -4.33 25.35
C SER A 165 15.02 -3.35 24.84
N THR A 166 14.86 -2.06 25.16
CA THR A 166 15.79 -0.93 24.94
C THR A 166 15.70 -0.13 23.62
N GLU A 167 15.94 1.17 23.78
CA GLU A 167 15.67 2.29 22.87
C GLU A 167 16.67 2.40 21.71
N VAL A 168 16.68 1.43 20.78
CA VAL A 168 17.49 1.55 19.57
C VAL A 168 16.61 1.85 18.36
N THR A 169 16.83 2.99 17.71
CA THR A 169 16.26 3.40 16.41
C THR A 169 16.83 2.57 15.25
N SER A 170 16.69 1.26 15.39
CA SER A 170 17.25 0.23 14.53
C SER A 170 16.35 -0.03 13.33
N TYR A 171 16.72 0.53 12.18
CA TYR A 171 15.97 0.34 10.94
C TYR A 171 16.26 -1.01 10.29
N PHE A 172 15.21 -1.69 9.81
CA PHE A 172 15.35 -2.65 8.74
C PHE A 172 15.61 -1.91 7.43
N TYR A 173 16.51 -2.45 6.60
CA TYR A 173 16.83 -1.87 5.29
C TYR A 173 16.57 -2.85 4.16
N PHE A 174 15.92 -2.43 3.08
CA PHE A 174 16.02 -3.16 1.81
C PHE A 174 17.30 -2.71 1.09
N GLN A 175 18.21 -3.66 0.86
CA GLN A 175 19.40 -3.45 0.05
C GLN A 175 19.07 -3.82 -1.39
N VAL A 176 18.87 -2.81 -2.24
CA VAL A 176 18.58 -2.98 -3.67
C VAL A 176 19.78 -3.65 -4.38
N ASP A 177 19.50 -4.66 -5.20
CA ASP A 177 20.43 -5.25 -6.15
C ASP A 177 20.34 -4.48 -7.48
N ARG A 178 21.43 -3.82 -7.87
CA ARG A 178 21.48 -3.03 -9.10
C ARG A 178 21.42 -3.88 -10.38
N GLN A 179 21.67 -5.19 -10.30
CA GLN A 179 21.61 -6.07 -11.47
C GLN A 179 20.20 -6.65 -11.70
N ALA A 180 19.28 -6.50 -10.75
CA ALA A 180 17.92 -7.05 -10.87
C ALA A 180 17.07 -6.37 -11.96
N SER A 181 17.34 -5.10 -12.27
CA SER A 181 16.74 -4.38 -13.42
C SER A 181 17.00 -5.06 -14.76
N HIS A 182 18.09 -5.81 -14.87
CA HIS A 182 18.49 -6.53 -16.07
C HIS A 182 18.05 -8.02 -16.05
N ASN A 183 17.37 -8.47 -14.99
CA ASN A 183 16.99 -9.86 -14.79
C ASN A 183 15.53 -9.98 -14.29
N PRO A 184 14.53 -9.90 -15.20
CA PRO A 184 13.13 -10.13 -14.88
C PRO A 184 12.90 -11.43 -14.09
N GLY A 185 11.94 -11.42 -13.16
CA GLY A 185 11.66 -12.56 -12.28
C GLY A 185 12.66 -12.80 -11.13
N ARG A 186 13.75 -12.02 -11.01
CA ARG A 186 14.64 -12.08 -9.82
C ARG A 186 14.25 -11.07 -8.72
N PRO A 187 14.59 -11.34 -7.45
CA PRO A 187 14.54 -10.36 -6.37
C PRO A 187 15.30 -9.06 -6.67
N TRP A 188 14.64 -7.91 -6.52
CA TRP A 188 15.21 -6.55 -6.65
C TRP A 188 16.20 -6.20 -5.55
N GLY A 189 16.42 -7.08 -4.58
CA GLY A 189 17.24 -6.81 -3.42
C GLY A 189 17.01 -7.84 -2.32
N LYS A 190 17.50 -7.51 -1.13
CA LYS A 190 17.36 -8.32 0.09
C LYS A 190 17.20 -7.41 1.29
N ILE A 191 16.32 -7.76 2.22
CA ILE A 191 16.30 -7.06 3.51
C ILE A 191 17.55 -7.41 4.32
N LYS A 192 18.06 -6.39 5.00
CA LYS A 192 19.13 -6.44 5.97
C LYS A 192 18.55 -6.07 7.34
N PRO A 193 18.70 -6.92 8.35
CA PRO A 193 18.36 -6.55 9.72
C PRO A 193 19.33 -5.46 10.21
N PRO A 194 18.97 -4.77 11.31
CA PRO A 194 19.86 -3.79 11.92
C PRO A 194 21.20 -4.40 12.35
N LYS A 195 22.25 -3.57 12.47
CA LYS A 195 23.55 -4.04 12.98
C LYS A 195 23.40 -4.60 14.41
N GLY A 196 24.25 -5.58 14.74
CA GLY A 196 24.15 -6.33 16.01
C GLY A 196 23.16 -7.50 16.00
N HIS A 197 22.32 -7.65 14.97
CA HIS A 197 21.33 -8.72 14.90
C HIS A 197 21.84 -9.91 14.07
N THR A 198 22.44 -10.91 14.73
CA THR A 198 22.89 -12.16 14.10
C THR A 198 21.72 -13.13 13.91
N HIS A 199 20.97 -12.91 12.82
CA HIS A 199 19.77 -13.64 12.40
C HIS A 199 18.57 -13.55 13.38
N PRO A 200 17.34 -13.29 12.90
CA PRO A 200 16.18 -13.48 13.75
C PRO A 200 16.00 -14.98 14.06
N LYS A 201 15.94 -15.32 15.35
CA LYS A 201 15.17 -16.49 15.83
C LYS A 201 13.77 -16.44 15.20
N PRO A 202 13.06 -17.58 15.00
CA PRO A 202 12.06 -17.77 13.93
C PRO A 202 10.80 -16.88 14.02
N MET A 203 10.99 -15.59 13.78
CA MET A 203 10.00 -14.61 13.37
C MET A 203 9.75 -14.91 11.90
N PHE A 204 8.74 -15.73 11.62
CA PHE A 204 8.40 -16.08 10.26
C PHE A 204 8.00 -14.82 9.50
N LEU A 205 8.63 -14.67 8.35
CA LEU A 205 8.62 -13.46 7.57
C LEU A 205 8.25 -13.88 6.16
N SER A 206 7.05 -13.52 5.72
CA SER A 206 6.59 -13.85 4.38
C SER A 206 7.22 -12.87 3.40
N TRP A 207 7.92 -13.42 2.41
CA TRP A 207 8.55 -12.68 1.34
C TRP A 207 7.91 -13.13 0.04
N ASP A 208 7.03 -12.30 -0.52
CA ASP A 208 6.66 -12.45 -1.93
C ASP A 208 7.20 -11.23 -2.65
N HIS A 209 8.09 -11.48 -3.59
CA HIS A 209 8.72 -10.46 -4.39
C HIS A 209 8.55 -10.87 -5.84
N ILE A 210 7.83 -10.06 -6.62
CA ILE A 210 7.66 -10.26 -8.05
C ILE A 210 8.23 -9.04 -8.77
N SER A 211 9.35 -9.22 -9.48
CA SER A 211 9.79 -8.24 -10.47
C SER A 211 8.95 -8.44 -11.72
N THR A 212 8.01 -7.53 -11.96
CA THR A 212 7.11 -7.56 -13.12
C THR A 212 7.67 -6.76 -14.31
N VAL A 213 8.98 -6.54 -14.36
CA VAL A 213 9.64 -5.83 -15.48
C VAL A 213 9.40 -6.58 -16.79
N GLY A 214 8.67 -5.94 -17.71
CA GLY A 214 8.24 -6.55 -18.98
C GLY A 214 6.83 -7.15 -18.96
N GLN A 215 6.14 -7.07 -17.81
CA GLN A 215 4.71 -7.34 -17.65
C GLN A 215 3.96 -6.02 -17.39
N SER A 216 2.63 -6.04 -17.50
CA SER A 216 1.80 -4.88 -17.15
C SER A 216 2.00 -4.47 -15.67
N PRO A 217 1.84 -3.18 -15.34
CA PRO A 217 1.82 -2.73 -13.95
C PRO A 217 0.82 -3.54 -13.11
N MET A 218 1.18 -3.83 -11.86
CA MET A 218 0.33 -4.56 -10.92
C MET A 218 -0.04 -3.62 -9.78
N THR A 219 -1.35 -3.42 -9.59
CA THR A 219 -1.88 -2.58 -8.52
C THR A 219 -1.76 -3.28 -7.18
N VAL A 220 -1.26 -2.57 -6.17
CA VAL A 220 -1.08 -3.09 -4.81
C VAL A 220 -2.00 -2.34 -3.84
N GLN A 221 -2.74 -3.11 -3.02
CA GLN A 221 -3.63 -2.63 -1.96
C GLN A 221 -2.83 -2.22 -0.70
N ILE A 222 -3.22 -1.25 0.16
CA ILE A 222 -3.77 0.13 0.07
C ILE A 222 -4.08 0.54 1.54
N ARG A 223 -4.31 1.83 1.85
CA ARG A 223 -4.95 2.22 3.12
C ARG A 223 -6.46 2.27 2.95
N CYS A 224 -7.17 1.38 3.64
CA CYS A 224 -8.63 1.44 3.78
C CYS A 224 -8.98 2.22 5.06
N HIS A 225 -10.04 3.03 5.01
CA HIS A 225 -10.65 3.63 6.19
C HIS A 225 -11.78 2.70 6.68
N PHE A 226 -11.85 2.51 8.00
CA PHE A 226 -12.81 1.62 8.65
C PHE A 226 -13.79 2.43 9.50
N ILE A 227 -15.06 2.03 9.48
CA ILE A 227 -16.03 2.42 10.51
C ILE A 227 -16.17 1.22 11.46
N MET A 228 -16.09 1.49 12.77
CA MET A 228 -16.29 0.53 13.87
C MET A 228 -17.69 0.66 14.47
#